data_AF-A0A3S0EWA6-F1
#
_entry.id   AF-A0A3S0EWA6-F1
#
_cell.length_a   1.000
_cell.length_b   1.000
_cell.length_c   1.000
_cell.angle_alpha   90.00
_cell.angle_beta   90.00
_cell.angle_gamma   90.00
#
_symmetry.space_group_name_H-M   'P 1'
#
loop_
_entity.id
_entity.type
_entity.pdbx_description
1 polymer ?
#
loop_
_entity_poly.entity_id
_entity_poly.type
_entity_poly.pdbx_seq_one_letter_code
_entity_poly.pdbx_strand_id
1 'polypeptide(L)'
;MSVTMREMLEAGVHFGHQTRFWNPKMAPYIYGHRNKIHIINLEKTLPAFNEAMKFIRQLAAKRGTILMIGTKRQAREFIAAEAQRAGMPYVDSRWLGGMMTNFKTVKTSLKNLKD
;
A
#
# COMPACT_ATOMS: atom_id res chain seq x y z
N MET A 1 -1.38 -18.66 -4.32
CA MET A 1 -2.33 -18.41 -3.22
C MET A 1 -3.35 -17.40 -3.67
N SER A 2 -4.63 -17.78 -3.65
CA SER A 2 -5.77 -16.91 -3.94
C SER A 2 -6.36 -16.47 -2.61
N VAL A 3 -6.39 -15.16 -2.35
CA VAL A 3 -7.07 -14.60 -1.19
C VAL A 3 -8.57 -14.66 -1.45
N THR A 4 -9.34 -15.15 -0.49
CA THR A 4 -10.80 -15.23 -0.55
C THR A 4 -11.46 -14.05 0.16
N MET A 5 -12.71 -13.75 -0.19
CA MET A 5 -13.49 -12.71 0.51
C MET A 5 -13.69 -13.05 2.00
N ARG A 6 -13.79 -14.34 2.33
CA ARG A 6 -13.89 -14.81 3.71
C ARG A 6 -12.66 -14.45 4.53
N GLU A 7 -11.47 -14.73 4.02
CA GLU A 7 -10.21 -14.36 4.69
C GLU A 7 -10.09 -12.82 4.85
N MET A 8 -10.55 -12.04 3.87
CA MET A 8 -10.60 -10.58 3.98
C MET A 8 -11.55 -10.10 5.10
N LEU A 9 -12.69 -10.76 5.27
CA LEU A 9 -13.62 -10.48 6.36
C LEU A 9 -13.01 -10.82 7.72
N GLU A 10 -12.44 -12.02 7.85
CA GLU A 10 -11.78 -12.49 9.09
C GLU A 10 -10.58 -11.62 9.47
N ALA A 11 -9.81 -11.13 8.49
CA ALA A 11 -8.71 -10.19 8.69
C ALA A 11 -9.16 -8.74 8.98
N GLY A 12 -10.46 -8.44 8.87
CA GLY A 12 -11.01 -7.11 9.19
C GLY A 12 -10.67 -5.99 8.20
N VAL A 13 -10.28 -6.32 6.95
CA VAL A 13 -9.86 -5.29 5.96
C VAL A 13 -11.00 -4.42 5.43
N HIS A 14 -12.24 -4.82 5.70
CA HIS A 14 -13.45 -4.11 5.31
C HIS A 14 -13.77 -2.90 6.20
N PHE A 15 -13.10 -2.75 7.35
CA PHE A 15 -13.32 -1.60 8.23
C PHE A 15 -12.64 -0.35 7.67
N GLY A 16 -13.45 0.67 7.37
CA GLY A 16 -13.00 2.00 7.00
C GLY A 16 -12.86 2.93 8.21
N HIS A 17 -12.94 4.23 7.96
CA HIS A 17 -12.89 5.25 9.00
C HIS A 17 -14.29 5.70 9.45
N GLN A 18 -14.35 6.65 10.38
CA GLN A 18 -15.61 7.24 10.83
C GLN A 18 -16.30 8.00 9.68
N THR A 19 -17.62 8.05 9.69
CA THR A 19 -18.43 8.66 8.61
C THR A 19 -18.16 10.14 8.37
N ARG A 20 -17.56 10.85 9.34
CA ARG A 20 -17.15 12.25 9.18
C ARG A 20 -15.83 12.45 8.41
N PHE A 21 -14.98 11.43 8.35
CA PHE A 21 -13.65 11.49 7.73
C PHE A 21 -13.61 10.76 6.39
N TRP A 22 -14.64 10.96 5.56
CA TRP A 22 -14.77 10.30 4.27
C TRP A 22 -14.58 11.27 3.11
N ASN A 23 -14.13 10.75 1.98
CA ASN A 23 -14.06 11.49 0.73
C ASN A 23 -15.27 11.10 -0.13
N PRO A 24 -16.08 12.05 -0.63
CA PRO A 24 -17.26 11.77 -1.47
C PRO A 24 -16.97 10.87 -2.69
N LYS A 25 -15.76 10.95 -3.25
CA LYS A 25 -15.34 10.08 -4.38
C LYS A 25 -15.26 8.60 -4.01
N MET A 26 -15.27 8.27 -2.71
CA MET A 26 -15.28 6.90 -2.22
C MET A 26 -16.67 6.28 -2.18
N ALA A 27 -17.74 7.05 -2.45
CA ALA A 27 -19.11 6.54 -2.44
C ALA A 27 -19.28 5.22 -3.23
N PRO A 28 -18.70 5.04 -4.44
CA PRO A 28 -18.84 3.78 -5.17
C PRO A 28 -18.15 2.59 -4.50
N TYR A 29 -17.19 2.79 -3.60
CA TYR A 29 -16.41 1.73 -2.94
C TYR A 29 -16.89 1.43 -1.51
N ILE A 30 -17.84 2.21 -1.00
CA ILE A 30 -18.43 2.02 0.32
C ILE A 30 -19.66 1.14 0.17
N TYR A 31 -19.70 0.03 0.92
CA TYR A 31 -20.87 -0.85 0.98
C TYR A 31 -21.98 -0.23 1.85
N GLY A 32 -21.60 0.42 2.95
CA GLY A 32 -22.52 1.06 3.87
C GLY A 32 -21.78 1.61 5.09
N HIS A 33 -22.50 1.82 6.19
CA HIS A 33 -21.90 2.17 7.47
C HIS A 33 -22.59 1.47 8.62
N ARG A 34 -21.84 1.13 9.67
CA ARG A 34 -22.35 0.55 10.92
C ARG A 34 -21.64 1.22 12.09
N ASN A 35 -22.38 1.61 13.13
CA ASN A 35 -21.83 2.30 14.31
C ASN A 35 -20.94 3.50 13.93
N LYS A 36 -21.38 4.30 12.94
CA LYS A 36 -20.65 5.46 12.40
C LYS A 36 -19.28 5.14 11.77
N ILE A 37 -19.01 3.88 11.41
CA ILE A 37 -17.82 3.44 10.66
C ILE A 37 -18.25 3.02 9.27
N HIS A 38 -17.54 3.48 8.24
CA HIS A 38 -17.76 3.02 6.87
C HIS A 38 -17.28 1.58 6.68
N ILE A 39 -18.07 0.80 5.96
CA ILE A 39 -17.72 -0.56 5.53
C ILE A 39 -17.32 -0.50 4.05
N ILE A 40 -16.10 -0.95 3.74
CA ILE A 40 -15.55 -1.01 2.38
C ILE A 40 -16.13 -2.22 1.67
N ASN A 41 -16.52 -2.05 0.40
CA ASN A 41 -17.12 -3.11 -0.40
C ASN A 41 -16.07 -4.12 -0.90
N LEU A 42 -16.04 -5.30 -0.28
CA LEU A 42 -15.13 -6.38 -0.66
C LEU A 42 -15.44 -7.03 -2.01
N GLU A 43 -16.68 -6.96 -2.50
CA GLU A 43 -17.04 -7.42 -3.86
C GLU A 43 -16.31 -6.59 -4.92
N LYS A 44 -15.99 -5.33 -4.62
CA LYS A 44 -15.16 -4.47 -5.47
C LYS A 44 -13.67 -4.62 -5.17
N THR A 45 -13.30 -4.77 -3.89
CA THR A 45 -11.90 -4.91 -3.48
C THR A 45 -11.26 -6.18 -4.04
N LEU A 46 -11.95 -7.32 -4.03
CA LEU A 46 -11.36 -8.60 -4.43
C LEU A 46 -10.96 -8.63 -5.93
N PRO A 47 -11.82 -8.22 -6.89
CA PRO A 47 -11.41 -8.09 -8.30
C PRO A 47 -10.24 -7.12 -8.49
N ALA A 48 -10.30 -5.92 -7.87
CA ALA A 48 -9.24 -4.92 -7.99
C ALA A 48 -7.90 -5.40 -7.39
N PHE A 49 -7.96 -6.14 -6.27
CA PHE A 49 -6.79 -6.77 -5.67
C PHE A 49 -6.17 -7.80 -6.62
N ASN A 50 -6.98 -8.65 -7.25
CA ASN A 50 -6.50 -9.64 -8.20
C ASN A 50 -5.85 -8.99 -9.44
N GLU A 51 -6.42 -7.89 -9.94
CA GLU A 51 -5.84 -7.10 -11.02
C GLU A 51 -4.49 -6.49 -10.63
N ALA A 52 -4.41 -5.84 -9.46
CA ALA A 52 -3.17 -5.29 -8.94
C ALA A 52 -2.09 -6.36 -8.76
N MET A 53 -2.45 -7.54 -8.23
CA MET A 53 -1.55 -8.68 -8.07
C MET A 53 -1.04 -9.20 -9.42
N LYS A 54 -1.90 -9.23 -10.44
CA LYS A 54 -1.49 -9.60 -11.81
C LYS A 54 -0.47 -8.61 -12.36
N PHE A 55 -0.72 -7.30 -12.22
CA PHE A 55 0.21 -6.26 -12.66
C PHE A 55 1.58 -6.36 -11.96
N ILE A 56 1.58 -6.50 -10.64
CA ILE A 56 2.81 -6.64 -9.84
C ILE A 56 3.63 -7.85 -10.28
N ARG A 57 2.98 -9.00 -10.52
CA ARG A 57 3.65 -10.21 -11.02
C ARG A 57 4.30 -9.98 -12.38
N GLN A 58 3.61 -9.29 -13.30
CA GLN A 58 4.16 -8.97 -14.61
C GLN A 58 5.35 -8.02 -14.53
N LEU A 59 5.30 -7.01 -13.65
CA LEU A 59 6.39 -6.08 -13.43
C LEU A 59 7.62 -6.80 -12.86
N ALA A 60 7.42 -7.66 -11.86
CA ALA A 60 8.49 -8.46 -11.27
C ALA A 60 9.12 -9.42 -12.30
N ALA A 61 8.32 -10.06 -13.15
CA ALA A 61 8.81 -10.94 -14.22
C ALA A 61 9.71 -10.20 -15.24
N LYS A 62 9.48 -8.90 -15.43
CA LYS A 62 10.30 -8.02 -16.28
C LYS A 62 11.51 -7.42 -15.54
N ARG A 63 11.85 -7.93 -14.35
CA ARG A 63 12.90 -7.39 -13.46
C ARG A 63 12.68 -5.90 -13.10
N GLY A 64 11.41 -5.48 -13.06
CA GLY A 64 11.05 -4.13 -12.62
C GLY A 64 11.24 -3.95 -11.11
N THR A 65 11.66 -2.76 -10.72
CA THR A 65 11.82 -2.39 -9.31
C THR A 65 10.49 -1.90 -8.73
N ILE A 66 10.08 -2.44 -7.59
CA ILE A 66 8.88 -2.04 -6.86
C ILE A 66 9.30 -1.30 -5.59
N LEU A 67 8.92 -0.03 -5.46
CA LEU A 67 9.19 0.75 -4.26
C LEU A 67 8.02 0.62 -3.27
N MET A 68 8.28 0.09 -2.08
CA MET A 68 7.27 -0.09 -1.03
C MET A 68 7.33 1.07 -0.02
N ILE A 69 6.19 1.70 0.29
CA ILE A 69 6.16 2.91 1.13
C ILE A 69 5.12 2.76 2.24
N GLY A 70 5.53 2.98 3.49
CA GLY A 70 4.61 3.00 4.62
C GLY A 70 5.21 3.71 5.82
N THR A 71 4.75 4.93 6.09
CA THR A 71 5.36 5.82 7.10
C THR A 71 4.63 5.80 8.45
N LYS A 72 3.42 5.23 8.51
CA LYS A 72 2.61 5.09 9.72
C LYS A 72 3.26 4.10 10.67
N ARG A 73 3.19 4.37 11.99
CA ARG A 73 3.80 3.52 13.03
C ARG A 73 3.40 2.05 12.89
N GLN A 74 2.12 1.77 12.61
CA GLN A 74 1.61 0.41 12.44
C GLN A 74 2.08 -0.29 11.15
N ALA A 75 2.62 0.45 10.18
CA ALA A 75 3.01 -0.08 8.87
C ALA A 75 4.54 -0.20 8.70
N ARG A 76 5.34 0.51 9.50
CA ARG A 76 6.80 0.61 9.30
C ARG A 76 7.48 -0.75 9.29
N GLU A 77 7.26 -1.52 10.36
CA GLU A 77 7.90 -2.83 10.55
C GLU A 77 7.47 -3.83 9.47
N PHE A 78 6.17 -3.86 9.12
CA PHE A 78 5.67 -4.77 8.08
C PHE A 78 6.23 -4.41 6.69
N ILE A 79 6.27 -3.13 6.33
CA ILE A 79 6.80 -2.71 5.02
C ILE A 79 8.29 -3.01 4.93
N ALA A 80 9.06 -2.72 5.98
CA ALA A 80 10.48 -3.03 6.01
C ALA A 80 10.75 -4.54 5.88
N ALA A 81 10.07 -5.36 6.69
CA ALA A 81 10.25 -6.80 6.68
C ALA A 81 9.87 -7.44 5.33
N GLU A 82 8.71 -7.06 4.76
CA GLU A 82 8.24 -7.63 3.50
C GLU A 82 9.07 -7.17 2.29
N ALA A 83 9.52 -5.92 2.29
CA ALA A 83 10.39 -5.41 1.23
C ALA A 83 11.78 -6.07 1.27
N GLN A 84 12.34 -6.28 2.46
CA GLN A 84 13.61 -7.01 2.62
C GLN A 84 13.47 -8.47 2.17
N ARG A 85 12.38 -9.14 2.56
CA ARG A 85 12.06 -10.50 2.11
C ARG A 85 11.92 -10.60 0.59
N ALA A 86 11.37 -9.57 -0.04
CA ALA A 86 11.21 -9.48 -1.49
C ALA A 86 12.47 -8.97 -2.22
N GLY A 87 13.51 -8.50 -1.52
CA GLY A 87 14.70 -7.88 -2.12
C GLY A 87 14.40 -6.56 -2.84
N MET A 88 13.38 -5.82 -2.39
CA MET A 88 12.88 -4.59 -3.02
C MET A 88 13.17 -3.34 -2.16
N PRO A 89 13.35 -2.15 -2.77
CA PRO A 89 13.56 -0.92 -2.01
C PRO A 89 12.30 -0.50 -1.26
N TYR A 90 12.47 0.14 -0.09
CA TYR A 90 11.36 0.63 0.72
C TYR A 90 11.64 1.94 1.44
N VAL A 91 10.57 2.60 1.88
CA VAL A 91 10.59 3.74 2.79
C VAL A 91 9.58 3.51 3.92
N ASP A 92 10.08 3.22 5.11
CA ASP A 92 9.30 3.02 6.34
C ASP A 92 9.25 4.28 7.23
N SER A 93 10.15 5.22 6.98
CA SER A 93 10.36 6.42 7.80
C SER A 93 9.74 7.64 7.11
N ARG A 94 10.41 8.79 7.08
CA ARG A 94 9.90 9.98 6.40
C ARG A 94 10.12 9.88 4.89
N TRP A 95 9.04 10.03 4.12
CA TRP A 95 9.14 10.28 2.68
C TRP A 95 9.60 11.73 2.45
N LEU A 96 10.80 11.91 1.91
CA LEU A 96 11.34 13.22 1.59
C LEU A 96 10.75 13.71 0.26
N GLY A 97 10.31 14.97 0.23
CA GLY A 97 9.88 15.60 -1.01
C GLY A 97 11.02 15.55 -2.04
N GLY A 98 10.70 15.18 -3.28
CA GLY A 98 11.71 15.04 -4.33
C GLY A 98 12.38 13.67 -4.44
N MET A 99 12.04 12.69 -3.59
CA MET A 99 12.61 11.33 -3.67
C MET A 99 12.52 10.68 -5.06
N MET A 100 11.42 10.93 -5.79
CA MET A 100 11.27 10.46 -7.18
C MET A 100 11.51 11.56 -8.21
N THR A 101 10.98 12.76 -7.97
CA THR A 101 11.00 13.85 -8.96
C THR A 101 12.34 14.58 -9.03
N ASN A 102 13.13 14.59 -7.96
CA ASN A 102 14.48 15.16 -7.90
C ASN A 102 15.50 14.11 -7.44
N PHE A 103 15.49 12.94 -8.09
CA PHE A 103 16.37 11.84 -7.72
C PHE A 103 17.86 12.18 -7.88
N LYS A 104 18.22 13.11 -8.78
CA LYS A 104 19.61 13.54 -8.99
C LYS A 104 20.23 14.09 -7.69
N THR A 105 19.53 14.97 -6.98
CA THR A 105 20.00 15.52 -5.71
C THR A 105 20.03 14.47 -4.61
N VAL A 106 18.98 13.64 -4.51
CA VAL A 106 18.91 12.57 -3.50
C VAL A 106 20.06 11.57 -3.67
N LYS A 107 20.42 11.25 -4.92
CA LYS A 107 21.56 10.38 -5.22
C LYS A 107 22.89 10.96 -4.73
N THR A 108 23.07 12.29 -4.75
CA THR A 108 24.24 12.94 -4.15
C THR A 108 24.28 12.74 -2.65
N SER A 109 23.15 12.92 -1.95
CA SER A 109 23.09 12.65 -0.50
C SER A 109 23.38 11.19 -0.16
N LEU A 110 22.92 10.25 -0.99
CA LEU A 110 23.23 8.83 -0.83
C LEU A 110 24.72 8.53 -1.06
N LYS A 111 25.40 9.26 -1.95
CA LYS A 111 26.85 9.13 -2.14
C LYS A 111 27.58 9.58 -0.87
N ASN A 112 27.23 10.74 -0.34
CA ASN A 112 27.84 11.28 0.88
C ASN A 112 27.60 10.42 2.13
N LEU A 113 26.57 9.56 2.14
CA LEU A 113 26.31 8.61 3.24
C LEU A 113 27.21 7.36 3.15
N LYS A 114 27.68 7.02 1.94
CA LYS A 114 28.56 5.87 1.70
C LYS A 114 30.04 6.20 1.95
N ASP A 115 30.38 7.47 1.80
CA ASP A 115 31.68 8.03 2.16
C ASP A 115 31.78 8.21 3.68
#